data_AF-A0A7V6N8M8-F1
#
_entry.id   AF-A0A7V6N8M8-F1
#
_cell.length_a   1.000
_cell.length_b   1.000
_cell.length_c   1.000
_cell.angle_alpha   90.00
_cell.angle_beta   90.00
_cell.angle_gamma   90.00
#
_symmetry.space_group_name_H-M   'P 1'
#
loop_
_entity.id
_entity.type
_entity.pdbx_description
1 polymer ?
#
loop_
_entity_poly.entity_id
_entity_poly.type
_entity_poly.pdbx_seq_one_letter_code
_entity_poly.pdbx_strand_id
1 'polypeptide(L)'
;MLKELMFFRLYFDVIKPVSNLQFYHGIYFSAMLRDWIRPYSSLPLAELGISPIPLTNGVCELYTGEKVALDISCPPSSAPLIEAMLKNELSGNSKAIYSQRHTHFVPGKSLTLDSYKILNETPISLFSETIDRELDIIKSKDEIDIIFHTPLRMKPALKEKSPFRYLDPIHIDPEIFFSAFCREMNLNIDSKSYPDITHKGFLWMDMKYQKSLGGIIGGMRIKSPSDTELLRHLIWGQYSGIGKNRAFGFGHYFIKEANNFRSTSEKDICNLIFNRTYKLSNVRSALEELKSSSPGPDHLAKEDLKEAGRPYLENIQKTLRLKKTEAGDTLTFRKRTRSGGYRLIRIANISERHTLLCILRQISPILDTLLLPSCFSYRTGRDYHMAARELKKHYTKGFEHAIKADISAFFDSIPQKMLHLLLNGLFYHDQITTLISDNILASKNGLPQGNPLSPILSNLFLQPFDHYIKSKGWHLI
;
A
#
# COMPACT_ATOMS: atom_id res chain seq x y z
N MET A 1 24.25 18.39 -7.36
CA MET A 1 23.48 18.79 -8.56
C MET A 1 22.41 17.74 -8.81
N LEU A 2 21.14 18.16 -8.84
CA LEU A 2 20.02 17.26 -9.15
C LEU A 2 20.17 16.80 -10.61
N LYS A 3 20.03 15.50 -10.87
CA LYS A 3 20.18 14.93 -12.23
C LYS A 3 18.85 15.02 -12.97
N GLU A 4 18.86 15.35 -14.25
CA GLU A 4 17.64 15.28 -15.07
C GLU A 4 17.13 13.83 -15.18
N LEU A 5 15.80 13.66 -15.20
CA LEU A 5 15.12 12.37 -15.34
C LEU A 5 14.01 12.45 -16.39
N MET A 6 13.81 11.39 -17.15
CA MET A 6 12.66 11.18 -18.02
C MET A 6 11.78 10.07 -17.46
N PHE A 7 10.48 10.23 -17.61
CA PHE A 7 9.47 9.32 -17.10
C PHE A 7 8.60 8.79 -18.23
N PHE A 8 8.49 7.46 -18.30
CA PHE A 8 7.59 6.76 -19.21
C PHE A 8 6.51 6.08 -18.40
N ARG A 9 5.26 6.16 -18.83
CA ARG A 9 4.15 5.37 -18.29
C ARG A 9 3.73 4.33 -19.31
N LEU A 10 3.80 3.07 -18.93
CA LEU A 10 3.41 1.94 -19.77
C LEU A 10 2.11 1.35 -19.24
N TYR A 11 1.20 1.02 -20.15
CA TYR A 11 -0.05 0.34 -19.86
C TYR A 11 -0.03 -1.06 -20.45
N PHE A 12 -0.44 -2.04 -19.65
CA PHE A 12 -0.48 -3.44 -20.06
C PHE A 12 -1.87 -4.02 -19.85
N ASP A 13 -2.29 -4.85 -20.80
CA ASP A 13 -3.43 -5.75 -20.64
C ASP A 13 -2.97 -7.10 -20.12
N VAL A 14 -3.67 -7.60 -19.09
CA VAL A 14 -3.50 -8.95 -18.59
C VAL A 14 -4.22 -9.90 -19.55
N ILE A 15 -3.47 -10.66 -20.33
CA ILE A 15 -4.02 -11.60 -21.32
C ILE A 15 -4.17 -13.02 -20.76
N LYS A 16 -3.44 -13.36 -19.69
CA LYS A 16 -3.56 -14.63 -18.97
C LYS A 16 -3.47 -14.39 -17.46
N PRO A 17 -4.21 -15.14 -16.62
CA PRO A 17 -4.15 -14.95 -15.18
C PRO A 17 -2.73 -15.13 -14.64
N VAL A 18 -2.35 -14.26 -13.71
CA VAL A 18 -1.07 -14.31 -13.00
C VAL A 18 -1.36 -14.50 -11.53
N SER A 19 -0.87 -15.58 -10.93
CA SER A 19 -1.07 -15.88 -9.52
C SER A 19 0.26 -15.89 -8.75
N ASN A 20 0.18 -16.03 -7.43
CA ASN A 20 1.35 -16.09 -6.53
C ASN A 20 2.24 -14.84 -6.59
N LEU A 21 1.67 -13.69 -6.94
CA LEU A 21 2.38 -12.42 -6.84
C LEU A 21 2.58 -12.06 -5.37
N GLN A 22 3.78 -11.58 -5.07
CA GLN A 22 4.04 -10.90 -3.82
C GLN A 22 3.34 -9.53 -3.79
N PHE A 23 3.16 -8.96 -2.60
CA PHE A 23 2.43 -7.70 -2.41
C PHE A 23 2.97 -6.55 -3.29
N TYR A 24 4.29 -6.45 -3.43
CA TYR A 24 4.98 -5.44 -4.24
C TYR A 24 5.58 -6.05 -5.51
N HIS A 25 5.37 -5.40 -6.66
CA HIS A 25 5.65 -6.03 -7.96
C HIS A 25 6.95 -5.59 -8.65
N GLY A 26 7.70 -4.66 -8.06
CA GLY A 26 8.88 -4.07 -8.72
C GLY A 26 9.95 -5.08 -9.11
N ILE A 27 10.06 -6.21 -8.39
CA ILE A 27 10.98 -7.31 -8.76
C ILE A 27 10.59 -7.98 -10.09
N TYR A 28 9.30 -8.11 -10.39
CA TYR A 28 8.78 -8.73 -11.60
C TYR A 28 8.91 -7.79 -12.78
N PHE A 29 8.57 -6.51 -12.59
CA PHE A 29 8.79 -5.48 -13.61
C PHE A 29 10.28 -5.28 -13.91
N SER A 30 11.13 -5.26 -12.88
CA SER A 30 12.59 -5.19 -13.05
C SER A 30 13.13 -6.38 -13.85
N ALA A 31 12.59 -7.58 -13.63
CA ALA A 31 12.94 -8.76 -14.42
C ALA A 31 12.51 -8.64 -15.88
N MET A 32 11.27 -8.23 -16.12
CA MET A 32 10.74 -7.98 -17.46
C MET A 32 11.58 -6.94 -18.23
N LEU A 33 11.87 -5.80 -17.60
CA LEU A 33 12.66 -4.74 -18.23
C LEU A 33 14.09 -5.19 -18.57
N ARG A 34 14.73 -6.01 -17.74
CA ARG A 34 16.05 -6.58 -18.07
C ARG A 34 16.02 -7.42 -19.34
N ASP A 35 14.99 -8.24 -19.49
CA ASP A 35 14.82 -9.12 -20.66
C ASP A 35 14.47 -8.32 -21.92
N TRP A 36 13.74 -7.21 -21.79
CA TRP A 36 13.42 -6.28 -22.86
C TRP A 36 14.61 -5.41 -23.31
N ILE A 37 15.47 -4.99 -22.39
CA ILE A 37 16.60 -4.09 -22.65
C ILE A 37 17.84 -4.83 -23.18
N ARG A 38 18.02 -6.10 -22.81
CA ARG A 38 19.19 -6.92 -23.21
C ARG A 38 19.56 -6.85 -24.71
N PRO A 39 18.62 -6.82 -25.67
CA PRO A 39 18.93 -6.69 -27.10
C PRO A 39 19.50 -5.32 -27.51
N TYR A 40 19.31 -4.29 -26.67
CA TYR A 40 19.68 -2.90 -26.94
C TYR A 40 20.92 -2.46 -26.14
N SER A 41 21.18 -3.09 -25.00
CA SER A 41 22.37 -2.82 -24.18
C SER A 41 22.76 -4.03 -23.35
N SER A 42 24.08 -4.23 -23.20
CA SER A 42 24.66 -5.22 -22.30
C SER A 42 24.72 -4.74 -20.84
N LEU A 43 24.55 -3.44 -20.59
CA LEU A 43 24.63 -2.85 -19.27
C LEU A 43 23.39 -3.21 -18.43
N PRO A 44 23.55 -3.43 -17.11
CA PRO A 44 22.42 -3.65 -16.22
C PRO A 44 21.58 -2.37 -16.05
N LEU A 45 20.29 -2.54 -15.70
CA LEU A 45 19.37 -1.41 -15.47
C LEU A 45 19.93 -0.35 -14.52
N ALA A 46 20.64 -0.78 -13.47
CA ALA A 46 21.22 0.12 -12.48
C ALA A 46 22.29 1.05 -13.08
N GLU A 47 23.12 0.56 -14.01
CA GLU A 47 24.14 1.36 -14.70
C GLU A 47 23.52 2.28 -15.75
N LEU A 48 22.44 1.83 -16.39
CA LEU A 48 21.62 2.67 -17.27
C LEU A 48 20.77 3.70 -16.48
N GLY A 49 20.74 3.63 -15.15
CA GLY A 49 19.89 4.48 -14.32
C GLY A 49 18.39 4.27 -14.54
N ILE A 50 17.99 3.10 -15.05
CA ILE A 50 16.60 2.74 -15.34
C ILE A 50 15.98 2.09 -14.10
N SER A 51 14.91 2.68 -13.57
CA SER A 51 14.21 2.17 -12.39
C SER A 51 12.71 1.99 -12.67
N PRO A 52 12.16 0.77 -12.49
CA PRO A 52 10.72 0.55 -12.57
C PRO A 52 10.02 1.14 -11.35
N ILE A 53 8.84 1.71 -11.52
CA ILE A 53 8.02 2.28 -10.45
C ILE A 53 6.60 1.70 -10.61
N PRO A 54 6.30 0.58 -9.94
CA PRO A 54 4.98 -0.03 -10.02
C PRO A 54 3.89 0.92 -9.55
N LEU A 55 2.80 1.03 -10.31
CA LEU A 55 1.64 1.86 -9.97
C LEU A 55 0.51 1.08 -9.28
N THR A 56 0.76 -0.19 -8.96
CA THR A 56 -0.20 -1.04 -8.29
C THR A 56 0.53 -1.92 -7.29
N ASN A 57 0.00 -1.97 -6.07
CA ASN A 57 0.48 -2.79 -4.97
C ASN A 57 -0.70 -3.57 -4.38
N GLY A 58 -0.39 -4.58 -3.57
CA GLY A 58 -1.38 -5.34 -2.84
C GLY A 58 -2.16 -6.33 -3.68
N VAL A 59 -1.81 -6.51 -4.95
CA VAL A 59 -2.50 -7.45 -5.82
C VAL A 59 -1.69 -8.74 -5.91
N CYS A 60 -2.15 -9.80 -5.24
CA CYS A 60 -1.48 -11.11 -5.28
C CYS A 60 -1.86 -11.95 -6.51
N GLU A 61 -2.90 -11.54 -7.24
CA GLU A 61 -3.42 -12.22 -8.42
C GLU A 61 -3.98 -11.21 -9.42
N LEU A 62 -3.67 -11.40 -10.70
CA LEU A 62 -4.22 -10.65 -11.83
C LEU A 62 -5.10 -11.54 -12.68
N TYR A 63 -6.23 -11.01 -13.15
CA TYR A 63 -7.21 -11.71 -13.97
C TYR A 63 -7.18 -11.20 -15.41
N THR A 64 -7.54 -12.06 -16.36
CA THR A 64 -7.63 -11.68 -17.77
C THR A 64 -8.57 -10.48 -17.98
N GLY A 65 -8.15 -9.53 -18.79
CA GLY A 65 -8.87 -8.29 -19.09
C GLY A 65 -8.65 -7.16 -18.06
N GLU A 66 -7.88 -7.42 -17.01
CA GLU A 66 -7.41 -6.35 -16.12
C GLU A 66 -6.26 -5.56 -16.74
N LYS A 67 -6.13 -4.29 -16.35
CA LYS A 67 -5.05 -3.42 -16.78
C LYS A 67 -4.10 -3.15 -15.63
N VAL A 68 -2.80 -3.18 -15.92
CA VAL A 68 -1.73 -2.79 -14.98
C VAL A 68 -0.85 -1.73 -15.62
N ALA A 69 -0.30 -0.84 -14.81
CA ALA A 69 0.57 0.22 -15.28
C ALA A 69 1.91 0.23 -14.55
N LEU A 70 2.93 0.67 -15.27
CA LEU A 70 4.30 0.80 -14.80
C LEU A 70 4.85 2.15 -15.21
N ASP A 71 5.35 2.90 -14.25
CA ASP A 71 6.23 4.02 -14.55
C ASP A 71 7.68 3.54 -14.68
N ILE A 72 8.45 4.17 -15.56
CA ILE A 72 9.90 3.97 -15.69
C ILE A 72 10.54 5.33 -15.52
N SER A 73 11.50 5.43 -14.60
CA SER A 73 12.39 6.59 -14.51
C SER A 73 13.75 6.24 -15.12
N CYS A 74 14.34 7.19 -15.85
CA CYS A 74 15.66 7.02 -16.46
C CYS A 74 16.34 8.39 -16.67
N PRO A 75 17.67 8.46 -16.82
CA PRO A 75 18.33 9.66 -17.29
C PRO A 75 18.03 9.91 -18.79
N PRO A 76 18.07 11.17 -19.29
CA PRO A 76 17.86 11.47 -20.71
C PRO A 76 18.75 10.67 -21.67
N SER A 77 19.96 10.31 -21.24
CA SER A 77 20.89 9.46 -22.00
C SER A 77 20.37 8.05 -22.27
N SER A 78 19.46 7.53 -21.45
CA SER A 78 18.86 6.19 -21.63
C SER A 78 17.47 6.22 -22.26
N ALA A 79 16.86 7.39 -22.43
CA ALA A 79 15.52 7.53 -22.99
C ALA A 79 15.39 7.03 -24.44
N PRO A 80 16.33 7.33 -25.38
CA PRO A 80 16.24 6.82 -26.75
C PRO A 80 16.22 5.29 -26.82
N LEU A 81 16.95 4.63 -25.92
CA LEU A 81 16.98 3.17 -25.81
C LEU A 81 15.60 2.62 -25.39
N ILE A 82 14.98 3.23 -24.37
CA ILE A 82 13.64 2.83 -23.89
C ILE A 82 12.61 3.03 -25.00
N GLU A 83 12.65 4.16 -25.70
CA GLU A 83 11.73 4.41 -26.82
C GLU A 83 11.88 3.38 -27.95
N ALA A 84 13.10 3.06 -28.36
CA ALA A 84 13.34 2.06 -29.40
C ALA A 84 12.84 0.67 -28.98
N MET A 85 12.98 0.33 -27.70
CA MET A 85 12.43 -0.89 -27.12
C MET A 85 10.89 -0.91 -27.18
N LEU A 86 10.22 0.16 -26.74
CA LEU A 86 8.76 0.24 -26.71
C LEU A 86 8.13 0.28 -28.11
N LYS A 87 8.73 1.01 -29.06
CA LYS A 87 8.27 1.07 -30.46
C LYS A 87 8.36 -0.30 -31.13
N ASN A 88 9.42 -1.07 -30.87
CA ASN A 88 9.54 -2.42 -31.40
C ASN A 88 8.51 -3.37 -30.80
N GLU A 89 8.23 -3.28 -29.50
CA GLU A 89 7.18 -4.08 -28.86
C GLU A 89 5.80 -3.79 -29.47
N LEU A 90 5.41 -2.50 -29.56
CA LEU A 90 4.10 -2.11 -30.09
C LEU A 90 3.91 -2.39 -31.59
N SER A 91 4.99 -2.43 -32.37
CA SER A 91 4.93 -2.74 -33.80
C SER A 91 5.00 -4.24 -34.11
N GLY A 92 5.01 -5.10 -33.09
CA GLY A 92 5.14 -6.56 -33.26
C GLY A 92 6.56 -7.02 -33.65
N ASN A 93 7.53 -6.11 -33.67
CA ASN A 93 8.94 -6.38 -33.96
C ASN A 93 9.77 -6.57 -32.67
N SER A 94 9.16 -7.15 -31.65
CA SER A 94 9.79 -7.31 -30.33
C SER A 94 11.13 -8.06 -30.46
N LYS A 95 12.18 -7.46 -29.90
CA LYS A 95 13.51 -8.07 -29.82
C LYS A 95 13.77 -8.73 -28.47
N ALA A 96 12.83 -8.63 -27.54
CA ALA A 96 12.99 -9.04 -26.15
C ALA A 96 13.43 -10.51 -26.01
N ILE A 97 14.37 -10.77 -25.09
CA ILE A 97 14.88 -12.12 -24.83
C ILE A 97 14.27 -12.63 -23.53
N TYR A 98 13.32 -13.54 -23.63
CA TYR A 98 12.60 -14.08 -22.47
C TYR A 98 13.40 -15.18 -21.77
N SER A 99 13.75 -14.95 -20.51
CA SER A 99 14.28 -16.02 -19.66
C SER A 99 13.16 -16.96 -19.21
N GLN A 100 13.35 -18.27 -19.36
CA GLN A 100 12.41 -19.28 -18.81
C GLN A 100 12.29 -19.23 -17.28
N ARG A 101 13.18 -18.52 -16.58
CA ARG A 101 13.16 -18.38 -15.11
C ARG A 101 12.15 -17.35 -14.60
N HIS A 102 11.65 -16.45 -15.45
CA HIS A 102 10.69 -15.42 -15.07
C HIS A 102 9.26 -15.89 -15.41
N THR A 103 8.45 -16.16 -14.40
CA THR A 103 7.15 -16.83 -14.59
C THR A 103 5.93 -15.90 -14.47
N HIS A 104 6.07 -14.69 -13.93
CA HIS A 104 4.92 -13.85 -13.58
C HIS A 104 4.57 -12.85 -14.69
N PHE A 105 5.42 -11.84 -14.92
CA PHE A 105 5.21 -10.83 -15.96
C PHE A 105 6.06 -11.17 -17.18
N VAL A 106 5.42 -11.82 -18.14
CA VAL A 106 6.03 -12.31 -19.37
C VAL A 106 5.25 -11.72 -20.54
N PRO A 107 5.82 -10.73 -21.22
CA PRO A 107 5.19 -10.09 -22.38
C PRO A 107 4.81 -11.08 -23.48
N GLY A 108 3.65 -10.86 -24.09
CA GLY A 108 3.03 -11.76 -25.07
C GLY A 108 2.50 -13.08 -24.49
N LYS A 109 2.65 -13.33 -23.18
CA LYS A 109 2.12 -14.54 -22.51
C LYS A 109 1.17 -14.25 -21.36
N SER A 110 1.58 -13.42 -20.41
CA SER A 110 0.74 -13.00 -19.29
C SER A 110 0.29 -11.55 -19.40
N LEU A 111 1.14 -10.69 -19.95
CA LEU A 111 0.86 -9.28 -20.19
C LEU A 111 1.11 -8.94 -21.65
N THR A 112 0.39 -7.96 -22.19
CA THR A 112 0.70 -7.35 -23.49
C THR A 112 0.78 -5.84 -23.29
N LEU A 113 1.82 -5.21 -23.85
CA LEU A 113 1.92 -3.75 -23.87
C LEU A 113 0.83 -3.19 -24.79
N ASP A 114 -0.06 -2.38 -24.23
CA ASP A 114 -1.15 -1.73 -24.95
C ASP A 114 -0.67 -0.37 -25.51
N SER A 115 -0.06 0.44 -24.64
CA SER A 115 0.37 1.79 -24.99
C SER A 115 1.42 2.32 -24.00
N TYR A 116 2.09 3.42 -24.37
CA TYR A 116 2.92 4.17 -23.44
C TYR A 116 2.79 5.68 -23.66
N LYS A 117 3.12 6.46 -22.62
CA LYS A 117 3.21 7.93 -22.64
C LYS A 117 4.56 8.37 -22.09
N ILE A 118 5.08 9.49 -22.59
CA ILE A 118 6.20 10.20 -21.96
C ILE A 118 5.57 11.27 -21.07
N LEU A 119 5.82 11.23 -19.76
CA LEU A 119 5.13 12.12 -18.81
C LEU A 119 5.71 13.54 -18.79
N ASN A 120 6.93 13.71 -19.28
CA ASN A 120 7.66 14.96 -19.27
C ASN A 120 8.42 15.15 -20.61
N GLU A 121 7.68 15.45 -21.68
CA GLU A 121 8.17 15.49 -23.07
C GLU A 121 9.24 16.56 -23.38
N THR A 122 9.53 17.50 -22.47
CA THR A 122 10.61 18.49 -22.64
C THR A 122 11.72 18.29 -21.58
N PRO A 123 12.91 17.79 -21.95
CA PRO A 123 13.96 17.41 -20.99
C PRO A 123 14.65 18.57 -20.25
N ILE A 124 14.56 19.82 -20.73
CA ILE A 124 15.35 20.95 -20.22
C ILE A 124 14.40 22.11 -19.90
N SER A 125 14.43 22.62 -18.66
CA SER A 125 13.63 23.72 -18.04
C SER A 125 12.47 23.31 -17.11
N LEU A 126 11.87 22.13 -17.27
CA LEU A 126 10.68 21.79 -16.46
C LEU A 126 11.00 21.30 -15.04
N PHE A 127 12.16 20.72 -14.73
CA PHE A 127 12.37 20.14 -13.39
C PHE A 127 12.72 21.14 -12.30
N SER A 128 13.52 22.18 -12.58
CA SER A 128 13.68 23.28 -11.62
C SER A 128 12.32 23.95 -11.39
N GLU A 129 11.63 24.34 -12.46
CA GLU A 129 10.31 24.97 -12.36
C GLU A 129 9.26 24.10 -11.68
N THR A 130 9.22 22.79 -11.94
CA THR A 130 8.26 21.87 -11.29
C THR A 130 8.58 21.73 -9.80
N ILE A 131 9.87 21.56 -9.46
CA ILE A 131 10.28 21.52 -8.05
C ILE A 131 10.00 22.86 -7.37
N ASP A 132 10.24 23.98 -8.04
CA ASP A 132 10.00 25.33 -7.52
C ASP A 132 8.48 25.59 -7.32
N ARG A 133 7.63 25.17 -8.26
CA ARG A 133 6.17 25.23 -8.09
C ARG A 133 5.69 24.37 -6.93
N GLU A 134 6.23 23.16 -6.79
CA GLU A 134 5.89 22.28 -5.66
C GLU A 134 6.42 22.82 -4.33
N LEU A 135 7.60 23.47 -4.33
CA LEU A 135 8.15 24.18 -3.19
C LEU A 135 7.17 25.25 -2.70
N ASP A 136 6.65 26.07 -3.61
CA ASP A 136 5.69 27.14 -3.27
C ASP A 136 4.38 26.56 -2.71
N ILE A 137 3.88 25.48 -3.30
CA ILE A 137 2.67 24.80 -2.81
C ILE A 137 2.91 24.25 -1.39
N ILE A 138 4.02 23.56 -1.15
CA ILE A 138 4.31 22.92 0.14
C ILE A 138 4.61 23.95 1.24
N LYS A 139 5.31 25.05 0.91
CA LYS A 139 5.57 26.14 1.85
C LYS A 139 4.30 26.80 2.39
N SER A 140 3.20 26.74 1.62
CA SER A 140 1.89 27.24 2.06
C SER A 140 1.15 26.31 3.05
N LYS A 141 1.71 25.13 3.36
CA LYS A 141 1.09 24.13 4.24
C LYS A 141 1.82 24.09 5.58
N ASP A 142 1.06 23.87 6.66
CA ASP A 142 1.63 23.65 8.00
C ASP A 142 2.21 22.25 8.16
N GLU A 143 1.60 21.27 7.49
CA GLU A 143 1.95 19.85 7.55
C GLU A 143 1.86 19.24 6.15
N ILE A 144 2.70 18.24 5.90
CA ILE A 144 2.66 17.44 4.67
C ILE A 144 2.73 15.95 4.99
N ASP A 145 2.06 15.16 4.16
CA ASP A 145 2.09 13.69 4.20
C ASP A 145 3.10 13.17 3.15
N ILE A 146 4.12 12.46 3.62
CA ILE A 146 5.07 11.73 2.78
C ILE A 146 4.65 10.26 2.75
N ILE A 147 4.24 9.78 1.57
CA ILE A 147 3.70 8.44 1.38
C ILE A 147 4.67 7.57 0.59
N PHE A 148 5.25 6.59 1.28
CA PHE A 148 6.13 5.57 0.73
C PHE A 148 5.29 4.41 0.23
N HIS A 149 4.98 4.44 -1.06
CA HIS A 149 4.26 3.35 -1.74
C HIS A 149 5.19 2.25 -2.25
N THR A 150 6.51 2.47 -2.27
CA THR A 150 7.48 1.41 -2.56
C THR A 150 8.31 1.16 -1.31
N PRO A 151 8.85 -0.06 -1.11
CA PRO A 151 9.68 -0.34 0.05
C PRO A 151 10.86 0.63 0.15
N LEU A 152 10.92 1.38 1.24
CA LEU A 152 12.08 2.20 1.56
C LEU A 152 13.08 1.38 2.36
N ARG A 153 14.25 1.10 1.74
CA ARG A 153 15.34 0.38 2.39
C ARG A 153 16.54 1.30 2.63
N MET A 154 16.58 1.90 3.81
CA MET A 154 17.63 2.84 4.21
C MET A 154 18.25 2.42 5.54
N LYS A 155 19.58 2.60 5.69
CA LYS A 155 20.25 2.36 6.97
C LYS A 155 20.02 3.55 7.90
N PRO A 156 19.85 3.36 9.22
CA PRO A 156 19.90 4.47 10.16
C PRO A 156 21.25 5.18 10.06
N ALA A 157 21.29 6.50 10.28
CA ALA A 157 22.54 7.26 10.33
C ALA A 157 23.30 7.05 11.64
N LEU A 158 22.57 7.01 12.75
CA LEU A 158 23.11 6.89 14.09
C LEU A 158 22.92 5.43 14.55
N LYS A 159 23.92 4.58 14.33
CA LYS A 159 23.87 3.14 14.68
C LYS A 159 23.58 2.91 16.17
N GLU A 160 24.01 3.81 17.03
CA GLU A 160 23.77 3.75 18.48
C GLU A 160 22.30 4.02 18.85
N LYS A 161 21.55 4.72 17.99
CA LYS A 161 20.14 5.06 18.21
C LYS A 161 19.15 4.06 17.63
N SER A 162 19.61 3.04 16.91
CA SER A 162 18.72 2.00 16.38
C SER A 162 19.36 0.61 16.46
N PRO A 163 18.73 -0.35 17.17
CA PRO A 163 19.23 -1.73 17.20
C PRO A 163 19.02 -2.47 15.87
N PHE A 164 18.38 -1.83 14.89
CA PHE A 164 18.03 -2.42 13.61
C PHE A 164 19.02 -2.06 12.50
N ARG A 165 19.24 -3.01 11.59
CA ARG A 165 20.14 -2.82 10.43
C ARG A 165 19.63 -1.77 9.43
N TYR A 166 18.32 -1.59 9.38
CA TYR A 166 17.59 -0.66 8.50
C TYR A 166 16.54 0.09 9.31
N LEU A 167 15.95 1.14 8.73
CA LEU A 167 14.81 1.83 9.34
C LEU A 167 13.72 0.83 9.75
N ASP A 168 13.17 1.03 10.94
CA ASP A 168 12.16 0.16 11.55
C ASP A 168 10.85 0.93 11.77
N PRO A 169 9.68 0.35 11.42
CA PRO A 169 8.39 1.04 11.55
C PRO A 169 8.11 1.66 12.94
N ILE A 170 8.57 1.03 14.02
CA ILE A 170 8.34 1.52 15.38
C ILE A 170 9.33 2.62 15.74
N HIS A 171 10.61 2.47 15.38
CA HIS A 171 11.69 3.33 15.86
C HIS A 171 12.01 4.52 14.96
N ILE A 172 11.28 4.73 13.86
CA ILE A 172 11.47 5.93 13.03
C ILE A 172 11.07 7.18 13.80
N ASP A 173 12.00 8.11 13.95
CA ASP A 173 11.81 9.46 14.46
C ASP A 173 12.45 10.48 13.48
N PRO A 174 12.28 11.80 13.70
CA PRO A 174 12.85 12.82 12.83
C PRO A 174 14.36 12.65 12.63
N GLU A 175 15.11 12.45 13.71
CA GLU A 175 16.58 12.39 13.65
C GLU A 175 17.06 11.15 12.88
N ILE A 176 16.49 9.98 13.17
CA ILE A 176 16.80 8.72 12.50
C ILE A 176 16.49 8.81 11.00
N PHE A 177 15.33 9.36 10.62
CA PHE A 177 14.92 9.45 9.23
C PHE A 177 15.71 10.52 8.47
N PHE A 178 15.73 11.77 8.95
CA PHE A 178 16.31 12.89 8.22
C PHE A 178 17.82 12.85 8.19
N SER A 179 18.51 12.35 9.22
CA SER A 179 19.97 12.13 9.10
C SER A 179 20.28 11.05 8.06
N ALA A 180 19.47 9.99 8.00
CA ALA A 180 19.65 8.96 6.98
C ALA A 180 19.33 9.52 5.58
N PHE A 181 18.27 10.30 5.43
CA PHE A 181 17.90 10.99 4.20
C PHE A 181 19.00 11.95 3.72
N CYS A 182 19.49 12.83 4.60
CA CYS A 182 20.56 13.78 4.29
C CYS A 182 21.83 13.05 3.84
N ARG A 183 22.18 11.92 4.47
CA ARG A 183 23.30 11.09 4.03
C ARG A 183 23.09 10.51 2.63
N GLU A 184 21.91 9.97 2.33
CA GLU A 184 21.64 9.42 0.99
C GLU A 184 21.60 10.52 -0.10
N MET A 185 21.18 11.74 0.27
CA MET A 185 21.12 12.89 -0.63
C MET A 185 22.39 13.75 -0.63
N ASN A 186 23.40 13.40 0.17
CA ASN A 186 24.63 14.17 0.36
C ASN A 186 24.38 15.63 0.77
N LEU A 187 23.54 15.82 1.78
CA LEU A 187 23.18 17.13 2.36
C LEU A 187 23.85 17.31 3.73
N ASN A 188 24.19 18.56 4.03
CA ASN A 188 24.73 18.96 5.33
C ASN A 188 23.74 19.88 6.05
N ILE A 189 22.63 19.31 6.52
CA ILE A 189 21.57 20.03 7.26
C ILE A 189 21.70 19.71 8.75
N ASP A 190 21.70 20.75 9.60
CA ASP A 190 21.68 20.60 11.05
C ASP A 190 20.43 19.83 11.48
N SER A 191 20.61 18.83 12.35
CA SER A 191 19.53 18.08 12.98
C SER A 191 18.45 18.93 13.65
N LYS A 192 18.79 20.14 14.11
CA LYS A 192 17.83 21.11 14.68
C LYS A 192 16.82 21.64 13.65
N SER A 193 17.15 21.56 12.37
CA SER A 193 16.28 21.96 11.26
C SER A 193 15.40 20.83 10.75
N TYR A 194 15.51 19.63 11.33
CA TYR A 194 14.67 18.51 10.93
C TYR A 194 13.23 18.73 11.41
N PRO A 195 12.24 18.54 10.52
CA PRO A 195 10.85 18.74 10.90
C PRO A 195 10.35 17.60 11.79
N ASP A 196 9.45 17.94 12.71
CA ASP A 196 8.79 16.97 13.56
C ASP A 196 7.92 16.01 12.75
N ILE A 197 7.96 14.72 13.11
CA ILE A 197 7.02 13.70 12.64
C ILE A 197 5.84 13.70 13.61
N THR A 198 4.68 14.20 13.17
CA THR A 198 3.48 14.29 14.03
C THR A 198 2.69 12.98 14.03
N HIS A 199 2.70 12.25 12.92
CA HIS A 199 2.04 10.95 12.79
C HIS A 199 2.86 10.04 11.87
N LYS A 200 2.84 8.73 12.12
CA LYS A 200 3.48 7.74 11.25
C LYS A 200 2.66 6.46 11.19
N GLY A 201 2.50 5.89 10.02
CA GLY A 201 1.82 4.62 9.81
C GLY A 201 2.66 3.79 8.86
N PHE A 202 3.50 2.91 9.41
CA PHE A 202 4.43 2.10 8.64
C PHE A 202 4.27 0.63 8.97
N LEU A 203 4.59 -0.22 7.99
CA LEU A 203 4.92 -1.62 8.20
C LEU A 203 6.22 -1.98 7.51
N TRP A 204 6.86 -3.05 7.96
CA TRP A 204 7.98 -3.65 7.24
C TRP A 204 7.43 -4.68 6.27
N MET A 205 7.79 -4.55 4.99
CA MET A 205 7.37 -5.48 3.95
C MET A 205 8.57 -6.27 3.44
N ASP A 206 8.53 -7.58 3.64
CA ASP A 206 9.50 -8.51 3.10
C ASP A 206 9.11 -9.00 1.70
N MET A 207 10.13 -9.14 0.87
CA MET A 207 10.09 -9.62 -0.50
C MET A 207 11.00 -10.85 -0.61
N LYS A 208 10.38 -12.00 -0.84
CA LYS A 208 11.06 -13.25 -1.18
C LYS A 208 11.81 -13.08 -2.50
N TYR A 209 13.13 -13.12 -2.40
CA TYR A 209 14.07 -13.08 -3.52
C TYR A 209 15.30 -13.93 -3.14
N GLN A 210 16.29 -14.08 -4.04
CA GLN A 210 17.50 -14.89 -3.78
C GLN A 210 18.14 -14.61 -2.40
N LYS A 211 18.07 -13.35 -1.94
CA LYS A 211 18.23 -12.94 -0.54
C LYS A 211 16.98 -12.16 -0.16
N SER A 212 16.50 -12.27 1.09
CA SER A 212 15.33 -11.50 1.53
C SER A 212 15.55 -10.00 1.31
N LEU A 213 14.70 -9.42 0.48
CA LEU A 213 14.63 -7.98 0.25
C LEU A 213 13.48 -7.40 1.07
N GLY A 214 13.49 -6.12 1.38
CA GLY A 214 12.41 -5.51 2.12
C GLY A 214 12.71 -4.07 2.49
N GLY A 215 11.70 -3.39 3.02
CA GLY A 215 11.76 -2.00 3.43
C GLY A 215 10.46 -1.57 4.10
N ILE A 216 10.45 -0.36 4.65
CA ILE A 216 9.22 0.21 5.21
C ILE A 216 8.29 0.67 4.08
N ILE A 217 6.99 0.51 4.26
CA ILE A 217 5.93 1.00 3.38
C ILE A 217 4.83 1.64 4.25
N GLY A 218 4.12 2.64 3.72
CA GLY A 218 3.13 3.41 4.46
C GLY A 218 3.39 4.90 4.31
N GLY A 219 3.27 5.67 5.40
CA GLY A 219 3.52 7.11 5.34
C GLY A 219 3.78 7.77 6.68
N MET A 220 4.24 9.00 6.62
CA MET A 220 4.37 9.88 7.77
C MET A 220 3.83 11.27 7.46
N ARG A 221 3.32 11.92 8.50
CA ARG A 221 3.02 13.33 8.49
C ARG A 221 4.12 14.08 9.20
N ILE A 222 4.63 15.13 8.56
CA ILE A 222 5.65 16.00 9.13
C ILE A 222 5.17 17.45 9.16
N LYS A 223 5.72 18.24 10.08
CA LYS A 223 5.67 19.70 9.95
C LYS A 223 6.36 20.11 8.66
N SER A 224 5.84 21.14 7.98
CA SER A 224 6.45 21.61 6.75
C SER A 224 7.90 22.02 7.02
N PRO A 225 8.89 21.48 6.28
CA PRO A 225 10.29 21.78 6.52
C PRO A 225 10.57 23.28 6.32
N SER A 226 11.15 23.93 7.33
CA SER A 226 11.58 25.33 7.24
C SER A 226 12.82 25.50 6.35
N ASP A 227 13.69 24.49 6.34
CA ASP A 227 14.88 24.46 5.51
C ASP A 227 14.52 24.19 4.03
N THR A 228 14.78 25.19 3.19
CA THR A 228 14.42 25.13 1.76
C THR A 228 15.28 24.12 0.99
N GLU A 229 16.52 23.87 1.39
CA GLU A 229 17.38 22.89 0.73
C GLU A 229 16.91 21.46 1.04
N LEU A 230 16.57 21.19 2.31
CA LEU A 230 15.97 19.93 2.73
C LEU A 230 14.66 19.69 1.97
N LEU A 231 13.77 20.68 1.93
CA LEU A 231 12.48 20.56 1.25
C LEU A 231 12.65 20.32 -0.26
N ARG A 232 13.57 21.05 -0.92
CA ARG A 232 13.88 20.86 -2.35
C ARG A 232 14.32 19.42 -2.62
N HIS A 233 15.16 18.86 -1.77
CA HIS A 233 15.62 17.47 -1.92
C HIS A 233 14.55 16.45 -1.54
N LEU A 234 13.67 16.75 -0.58
CA LEU A 234 12.51 15.89 -0.28
C LEU A 234 11.56 15.81 -1.48
N ILE A 235 11.30 16.93 -2.16
CA ILE A 235 10.53 16.95 -3.40
C ILE A 235 11.27 16.13 -4.47
N TRP A 236 12.57 16.34 -4.63
CA TRP A 236 13.36 15.59 -5.60
C TRP A 236 13.40 14.08 -5.35
N GLY A 237 13.44 13.65 -4.09
CA GLY A 237 13.50 12.24 -3.70
C GLY A 237 12.26 11.46 -4.12
N GLN A 238 11.10 12.12 -4.27
CA GLN A 238 9.89 11.48 -4.75
C GLN A 238 10.07 10.96 -6.19
N TYR A 239 10.84 11.67 -7.00
CA TYR A 239 11.10 11.39 -8.42
C TYR A 239 12.31 10.48 -8.61
N SER A 240 13.42 10.78 -7.93
CA SER A 240 14.68 10.05 -8.08
C SER A 240 14.75 8.73 -7.31
N GLY A 241 13.86 8.56 -6.32
CA GLY A 241 13.90 7.46 -5.37
C GLY A 241 15.13 7.54 -4.45
N ILE A 242 14.99 7.04 -3.22
CA ILE A 242 16.06 7.10 -2.20
C ILE A 242 16.42 5.73 -1.62
N GLY A 243 17.62 5.62 -1.05
CA GLY A 243 18.08 4.39 -0.41
C GLY A 243 18.46 3.28 -1.39
N LYS A 244 18.35 2.02 -0.93
CA LYS A 244 18.88 0.85 -1.65
C LYS A 244 17.86 0.22 -2.59
N ASN A 245 18.38 -0.52 -3.59
CA ASN A 245 17.61 -1.39 -4.49
C ASN A 245 16.67 -0.67 -5.46
N ARG A 246 17.00 0.56 -5.87
CA ARG A 246 16.21 1.36 -6.82
C ARG A 246 15.96 0.67 -8.17
N ALA A 247 16.89 -0.18 -8.64
CA ALA A 247 16.68 -1.00 -9.84
C ALA A 247 15.52 -2.03 -9.71
N PHE A 248 15.04 -2.31 -8.49
CA PHE A 248 13.83 -3.08 -8.21
C PHE A 248 12.62 -2.20 -7.89
N GLY A 249 12.74 -0.88 -8.06
CA GLY A 249 11.71 0.12 -7.82
C GLY A 249 11.56 0.59 -6.38
N PHE A 250 12.52 0.28 -5.51
CA PHE A 250 12.48 0.66 -4.11
C PHE A 250 12.77 2.14 -3.93
N GLY A 251 12.22 2.73 -2.86
CA GLY A 251 12.59 4.07 -2.39
C GLY A 251 11.85 5.23 -3.04
N HIS A 252 10.92 4.98 -3.95
CA HIS A 252 10.00 6.01 -4.45
C HIS A 252 8.85 6.25 -3.46
N TYR A 253 8.50 7.52 -3.33
CA TYR A 253 7.39 8.02 -2.52
C TYR A 253 6.71 9.18 -3.26
N PHE A 254 5.68 9.75 -2.67
CA PHE A 254 5.11 11.02 -3.09
C PHE A 254 4.76 11.89 -1.88
N ILE A 255 4.78 13.20 -2.09
CA ILE A 255 4.25 14.17 -1.14
C ILE A 255 2.80 14.45 -1.54
N LYS A 256 1.85 14.22 -0.63
CA LYS A 256 0.41 14.28 -0.94
C LYS A 256 -0.05 15.68 -1.32
N GLU A 257 0.51 16.69 -0.67
CA GLU A 257 0.17 18.10 -0.86
C GLU A 257 0.89 18.72 -2.08
N ALA A 258 1.83 17.99 -2.70
CA ALA A 258 2.47 18.42 -3.92
C ALA A 258 1.56 18.18 -5.14
N ASN A 259 1.79 18.92 -6.22
CA ASN A 259 1.09 18.68 -7.48
C ASN A 259 1.44 17.30 -8.09
N ASN A 260 2.64 16.77 -7.77
CA ASN A 260 3.19 15.48 -8.19
C ASN A 260 2.76 15.08 -9.61
N PHE A 261 3.51 15.51 -10.64
CA PHE A 261 3.09 15.32 -12.03
C PHE A 261 2.89 13.84 -12.43
N ARG A 262 3.49 12.89 -11.72
CA ARG A 262 3.23 11.45 -11.96
C ARG A 262 1.80 11.06 -11.61
N SER A 263 1.08 11.88 -10.86
CA SER A 263 -0.30 11.64 -10.42
C SER A 263 -1.34 12.35 -11.29
N THR A 264 -0.98 12.87 -12.47
CA THR A 264 -1.88 13.73 -13.25
C THR A 264 -2.98 12.92 -13.94
N SER A 265 -4.15 12.88 -13.30
CA SER A 265 -5.48 12.42 -13.76
C SER A 265 -5.96 11.06 -13.23
N GLU A 266 -7.22 11.03 -12.77
CA GLU A 266 -7.92 9.79 -12.35
C GLU A 266 -8.00 8.75 -13.47
N LYS A 267 -7.90 9.18 -14.74
CA LYS A 267 -7.93 8.32 -15.93
C LYS A 267 -6.67 7.48 -16.08
N ASP A 268 -5.56 7.91 -15.47
CA ASP A 268 -4.27 7.22 -15.57
C ASP A 268 -3.98 6.26 -14.41
N ILE A 269 -4.91 6.12 -13.46
CA ILE A 269 -4.77 5.32 -12.25
C ILE A 269 -5.40 3.93 -12.42
N CYS A 270 -4.61 2.88 -12.20
CA CYS A 270 -5.08 1.50 -12.14
C CYS A 270 -5.82 1.21 -10.82
N ASN A 271 -7.13 1.42 -10.81
CA ASN A 271 -8.02 1.16 -9.66
C ASN A 271 -8.40 -0.33 -9.53
N LEU A 272 -7.42 -1.23 -9.46
CA LEU A 272 -7.69 -2.65 -9.60
C LEU A 272 -8.56 -3.22 -8.47
N ILE A 273 -8.18 -2.94 -7.22
CA ILE A 273 -8.86 -3.47 -6.03
C ILE A 273 -10.23 -2.81 -5.90
N PHE A 274 -10.29 -1.48 -6.04
CA PHE A 274 -11.56 -0.75 -6.08
C PHE A 274 -12.51 -1.29 -7.15
N ASN A 275 -12.04 -1.52 -8.38
CA ASN A 275 -12.87 -2.02 -9.48
C ASN A 275 -13.47 -3.41 -9.19
N ARG A 276 -12.75 -4.25 -8.44
CA ARG A 276 -13.25 -5.56 -8.03
C ARG A 276 -14.37 -5.48 -6.99
N THR A 277 -14.40 -4.44 -6.16
CA THR A 277 -15.43 -4.30 -5.10
C THR A 277 -16.84 -4.28 -5.66
N TYR A 278 -17.07 -3.62 -6.79
CA TYR A 278 -18.38 -3.45 -7.39
C TYR A 278 -18.67 -4.41 -8.55
N LYS A 279 -17.78 -5.38 -8.85
CA LYS A 279 -18.10 -6.43 -9.84
C LYS A 279 -19.35 -7.17 -9.40
N LEU A 280 -20.30 -7.36 -10.31
CA LEU A 280 -21.60 -7.97 -9.98
C LEU A 280 -21.44 -9.37 -9.37
N SER A 281 -20.42 -10.13 -9.81
CA SER A 281 -20.06 -11.40 -9.21
C SER A 281 -19.64 -11.26 -7.74
N ASN A 282 -18.79 -10.29 -7.42
CA ASN A 282 -18.40 -10.01 -6.03
C ASN A 282 -19.59 -9.58 -5.18
N VAL A 283 -20.42 -8.66 -5.69
CA VAL A 283 -21.63 -8.19 -5.00
C VAL A 283 -22.58 -9.37 -4.71
N ARG A 284 -22.81 -10.25 -5.69
CA ARG A 284 -23.64 -11.45 -5.47
C ARG A 284 -23.04 -12.38 -4.41
N SER A 285 -21.76 -12.72 -4.50
CA SER A 285 -21.11 -13.59 -3.53
C SER A 285 -21.05 -12.98 -2.13
N ALA A 286 -20.88 -11.65 -2.02
CA ALA A 286 -20.95 -10.94 -0.75
C ALA A 286 -22.34 -11.08 -0.11
N LEU A 287 -23.42 -10.92 -0.89
CA LEU A 287 -24.78 -11.15 -0.39
C LEU A 287 -25.00 -12.59 0.08
N GLU A 288 -24.43 -13.57 -0.63
CA GLU A 288 -24.52 -14.99 -0.24
C GLU A 288 -23.81 -15.27 1.09
N GLU A 289 -22.64 -14.67 1.30
CA GLU A 289 -21.82 -14.83 2.52
C GLU A 289 -22.29 -13.99 3.71
N LEU A 290 -23.11 -12.97 3.47
CA LEU A 290 -23.61 -12.08 4.52
C LEU A 290 -24.29 -12.90 5.63
N LYS A 291 -23.89 -12.72 6.89
CA LYS A 291 -24.45 -13.49 8.00
C LYS A 291 -25.85 -13.00 8.36
N SER A 292 -26.81 -13.92 8.46
CA SER A 292 -28.13 -13.63 9.03
C SER A 292 -27.94 -13.16 10.48
N SER A 293 -28.52 -12.02 10.80
CA SER A 293 -28.35 -11.32 12.08
C SER A 293 -29.50 -10.36 12.28
N SER A 294 -29.63 -9.81 13.49
CA SER A 294 -30.68 -8.82 13.79
C SER A 294 -30.71 -7.71 12.74
N PRO A 295 -31.91 -7.31 12.28
CA PRO A 295 -32.08 -6.19 11.35
C PRO A 295 -31.43 -4.91 11.88
N GLY A 296 -30.98 -4.07 10.95
CA GLY A 296 -30.58 -2.71 11.27
C GLY A 296 -31.82 -1.81 11.45
N PRO A 297 -31.63 -0.48 11.52
CA PRO A 297 -32.73 0.49 11.53
C PRO A 297 -33.66 0.42 10.31
N ASP A 298 -33.17 -0.11 9.18
CA ASP A 298 -33.98 -0.41 8.01
C ASP A 298 -35.02 -1.53 8.21
N HIS A 299 -34.94 -2.29 9.31
CA HIS A 299 -35.77 -3.45 9.60
C HIS A 299 -35.72 -4.57 8.55
N LEU A 300 -34.74 -4.52 7.64
CA LEU A 300 -34.56 -5.50 6.57
C LEU A 300 -33.65 -6.66 7.01
N ALA A 301 -33.98 -7.84 6.53
CA ALA A 301 -33.22 -9.07 6.65
C ALA A 301 -32.48 -9.41 5.34
N LYS A 302 -31.60 -10.41 5.42
CA LYS A 302 -30.79 -10.85 4.28
C LYS A 302 -31.67 -11.42 3.17
N GLU A 303 -32.75 -12.07 3.58
CA GLU A 303 -33.73 -12.74 2.73
C GLU A 303 -34.49 -11.71 1.88
N ASP A 304 -34.87 -10.56 2.44
CA ASP A 304 -35.50 -9.46 1.70
C ASP A 304 -34.60 -8.93 0.58
N LEU A 305 -33.29 -8.80 0.85
CA LEU A 305 -32.31 -8.40 -0.15
C LEU A 305 -32.15 -9.42 -1.28
N LYS A 306 -32.27 -10.71 -0.96
CA LYS A 306 -32.22 -11.79 -1.95
C LYS A 306 -33.46 -11.80 -2.83
N GLU A 307 -34.63 -11.59 -2.23
CA GLU A 307 -35.90 -11.49 -2.94
C GLU A 307 -35.92 -10.28 -3.89
N ALA A 308 -35.37 -9.14 -3.46
CA ALA A 308 -35.21 -7.95 -4.31
C ALA A 308 -34.32 -8.20 -5.54
N GLY A 309 -33.49 -9.24 -5.52
CA GLY A 309 -32.83 -9.80 -6.69
C GLY A 309 -31.88 -8.82 -7.41
N ARG A 310 -31.86 -8.91 -8.74
CA ARG A 310 -30.90 -8.18 -9.59
C ARG A 310 -30.95 -6.65 -9.47
N PRO A 311 -32.13 -5.99 -9.43
CA PRO A 311 -32.21 -4.54 -9.24
C PRO A 311 -31.47 -4.04 -8.00
N TYR A 312 -31.57 -4.77 -6.88
CA TYR A 312 -30.84 -4.43 -5.65
C TYR A 312 -29.32 -4.56 -5.83
N LEU A 313 -28.85 -5.64 -6.47
CA LEU A 313 -27.42 -5.85 -6.72
C LEU A 313 -26.83 -4.76 -7.64
N GLU A 314 -27.56 -4.34 -8.67
CA GLU A 314 -27.16 -3.26 -9.56
C GLU A 314 -27.11 -1.91 -8.84
N ASN A 315 -28.03 -1.68 -7.89
CA ASN A 315 -27.98 -0.50 -7.03
C ASN A 315 -26.72 -0.50 -6.14
N ILE A 316 -26.39 -1.62 -5.47
CA ILE A 316 -25.17 -1.73 -4.66
C ILE A 316 -23.92 -1.52 -5.51
N GLN A 317 -23.86 -2.09 -6.71
CA GLN A 317 -22.77 -1.85 -7.66
C GLN A 317 -22.64 -0.35 -7.98
N LYS A 318 -23.75 0.35 -8.26
CA LYS A 318 -23.77 1.79 -8.54
C LYS A 318 -23.29 2.59 -7.33
N THR A 319 -23.76 2.26 -6.13
CA THR A 319 -23.36 2.88 -4.86
C THR A 319 -21.84 2.79 -4.63
N LEU A 320 -21.28 1.58 -4.74
CA LEU A 320 -19.84 1.34 -4.61
C LEU A 320 -19.04 2.09 -5.68
N ARG A 321 -19.47 2.04 -6.94
CA ARG A 321 -18.79 2.71 -8.07
C ARG A 321 -18.77 4.23 -7.91
N LEU A 322 -19.85 4.81 -7.40
CA LEU A 322 -19.95 6.25 -7.13
C LEU A 322 -19.32 6.67 -5.80
N LYS A 323 -18.81 5.72 -5.00
CA LYS A 323 -18.33 5.94 -3.62
C LYS A 323 -19.36 6.63 -2.71
N LYS A 324 -20.64 6.55 -3.08
CA LYS A 324 -21.76 7.15 -2.32
C LYS A 324 -22.28 6.17 -1.28
N THR A 325 -21.39 5.71 -0.41
CA THR A 325 -21.80 4.91 0.74
C THR A 325 -22.34 5.86 1.80
N GLU A 326 -23.63 6.17 1.74
CA GLU A 326 -24.27 6.91 2.82
C GLU A 326 -24.36 5.98 4.03
N ALA A 327 -23.70 6.35 5.12
CA ALA A 327 -23.90 5.70 6.41
C ALA A 327 -25.36 5.91 6.80
N GLY A 328 -26.13 4.82 6.86
CA GLY A 328 -27.51 4.89 7.31
C GLY A 328 -27.58 5.13 8.80
N ASP A 329 -28.80 5.27 9.33
CA ASP A 329 -29.01 5.21 10.76
C ASP A 329 -28.38 3.94 11.34
N THR A 330 -27.82 4.06 12.54
CA THR A 330 -27.14 2.95 13.24
C THR A 330 -27.88 2.64 14.53
N LEU A 331 -28.35 1.40 14.66
CA LEU A 331 -28.93 0.93 15.91
C LEU A 331 -27.80 0.74 16.93
N THR A 332 -27.88 1.47 18.05
CA THR A 332 -26.85 1.45 19.09
C THR A 332 -27.43 0.94 20.40
N PHE A 333 -26.81 -0.09 21.00
CA PHE A 333 -27.20 -0.57 22.32
C PHE A 333 -25.99 -0.98 23.17
N ARG A 334 -26.16 -0.92 24.50
CA ARG A 334 -25.14 -1.34 25.45
C ARG A 334 -25.30 -2.83 25.74
N LYS A 335 -24.25 -3.61 25.51
CA LYS A 335 -24.19 -5.02 25.91
C LYS A 335 -23.26 -5.18 27.11
N ARG A 336 -23.72 -5.84 28.17
CA ARG A 336 -22.89 -6.13 29.34
C ARG A 336 -21.75 -7.09 28.97
N THR A 337 -20.54 -6.79 29.41
CA THR A 337 -19.38 -7.68 29.25
C THR A 337 -19.35 -8.72 30.38
N ARG A 338 -18.60 -9.81 30.19
CA ARG A 338 -18.40 -10.83 31.24
C ARG A 338 -17.68 -10.27 32.48
N SER A 339 -16.91 -9.19 32.31
CA SER A 339 -16.20 -8.48 33.39
C SER A 339 -17.05 -7.44 34.14
N GLY A 340 -18.35 -7.35 33.85
CA GLY A 340 -19.28 -6.47 34.56
C GLY A 340 -19.48 -5.07 33.97
N GLY A 341 -18.62 -4.65 33.03
CA GLY A 341 -18.75 -3.39 32.28
C GLY A 341 -19.76 -3.45 31.13
N TYR A 342 -19.81 -2.39 30.32
CA TYR A 342 -20.66 -2.30 29.13
C TYR A 342 -19.82 -2.03 27.89
N ARG A 343 -20.15 -2.70 26.78
CA ARG A 343 -19.63 -2.38 25.44
C ARG A 343 -20.74 -1.79 24.59
N LEU A 344 -20.42 -0.76 23.82
CA LEU A 344 -21.34 -0.17 22.86
C LEU A 344 -21.34 -1.03 21.59
N ILE A 345 -22.49 -1.57 21.20
CA ILE A 345 -22.66 -2.29 19.94
C ILE A 345 -23.40 -1.38 18.97
N ARG A 346 -22.88 -1.29 17.74
CA ARG A 346 -23.46 -0.56 16.63
C ARG A 346 -23.83 -1.55 15.53
N ILE A 347 -25.09 -1.55 15.10
CA ILE A 347 -25.59 -2.34 13.98
C ILE A 347 -26.03 -1.37 12.88
N ALA A 348 -25.32 -1.44 11.75
CA ALA A 348 -25.65 -0.72 10.54
C ALA A 348 -26.78 -1.40 9.74
N ASN A 349 -27.38 -0.65 8.82
CA ASN A 349 -28.31 -1.16 7.82
C ASN A 349 -27.73 -2.36 7.07
N ILE A 350 -28.59 -3.28 6.65
CA ILE A 350 -28.11 -4.51 6.01
C ILE A 350 -27.45 -4.25 4.66
N SER A 351 -27.90 -3.22 3.94
CA SER A 351 -27.29 -2.75 2.70
C SER A 351 -25.87 -2.20 2.90
N GLU A 352 -25.63 -1.50 4.00
CA GLU A 352 -24.29 -1.02 4.38
C GLU A 352 -23.38 -2.20 4.72
N ARG A 353 -23.86 -3.15 5.52
CA ARG A 353 -23.09 -4.37 5.85
C ARG A 353 -22.73 -5.18 4.61
N HIS A 354 -23.64 -5.27 3.64
CA HIS A 354 -23.38 -5.89 2.35
C HIS A 354 -22.27 -5.13 1.57
N THR A 355 -22.36 -3.80 1.51
CA THR A 355 -21.34 -2.94 0.88
C THR A 355 -19.96 -3.11 1.55
N LEU A 356 -19.90 -3.11 2.87
CA LEU A 356 -18.67 -3.31 3.64
C LEU A 356 -18.09 -4.72 3.42
N LEU A 357 -18.95 -5.73 3.24
CA LEU A 357 -18.53 -7.09 2.91
C LEU A 357 -17.96 -7.18 1.48
N CYS A 358 -18.52 -6.45 0.51
CA CYS A 358 -17.94 -6.35 -0.83
C CYS A 358 -16.51 -5.81 -0.79
N ILE A 359 -16.23 -4.83 0.07
CA ILE A 359 -14.89 -4.26 0.29
C ILE A 359 -14.00 -5.28 1.01
N LEU A 360 -14.49 -5.86 2.10
CA LEU A 360 -13.75 -6.80 2.94
C LEU A 360 -13.25 -8.01 2.12
N ARG A 361 -14.08 -8.53 1.23
CA ARG A 361 -13.72 -9.64 0.33
C ARG A 361 -12.51 -9.34 -0.55
N GLN A 362 -12.34 -8.08 -0.96
CA GLN A 362 -11.23 -7.67 -1.82
C GLN A 362 -9.95 -7.40 -1.03
N ILE A 363 -10.05 -6.79 0.16
CA ILE A 363 -8.86 -6.39 0.92
C ILE A 363 -8.38 -7.44 1.92
N SER A 364 -9.28 -8.27 2.47
CA SER A 364 -8.92 -9.21 3.53
C SER A 364 -7.86 -10.22 3.08
N PRO A 365 -7.96 -10.88 1.90
CA PRO A 365 -6.92 -11.79 1.44
C PRO A 365 -5.57 -11.11 1.27
N ILE A 366 -5.57 -9.85 0.84
CA ILE A 366 -4.36 -9.04 0.63
C ILE A 366 -3.70 -8.73 1.97
N LEU A 367 -4.46 -8.18 2.92
CA LEU A 367 -3.94 -7.79 4.23
C LEU A 367 -3.50 -9.01 5.05
N ASP A 368 -4.16 -10.16 4.90
CA ASP A 368 -3.79 -11.40 5.58
C ASP A 368 -2.34 -11.82 5.26
N THR A 369 -1.87 -11.56 4.04
CA THR A 369 -0.48 -11.87 3.61
C THR A 369 0.58 -11.08 4.38
N LEU A 370 0.20 -9.95 4.99
CA LEU A 370 1.09 -9.07 5.74
C LEU A 370 1.16 -9.43 7.23
N LEU A 371 0.21 -10.20 7.73
CA LEU A 371 0.09 -10.57 9.13
C LEU A 371 0.97 -11.77 9.49
N LEU A 372 1.59 -11.73 10.67
CA LEU A 372 2.39 -12.85 11.14
C LEU A 372 1.54 -14.12 11.34
N PRO A 373 2.13 -15.32 11.22
CA PRO A 373 1.43 -16.55 11.55
C PRO A 373 0.98 -16.66 13.00
N SER A 374 1.48 -15.84 13.92
CA SER A 374 1.04 -15.75 15.31
C SER A 374 -0.21 -14.88 15.51
N CYS A 375 -0.70 -14.19 14.48
CA CYS A 375 -2.00 -13.50 14.54
C CYS A 375 -3.10 -14.52 14.19
N PHE A 376 -3.96 -14.86 15.16
CA PHE A 376 -5.04 -15.86 14.96
C PHE A 376 -6.43 -15.25 14.84
N SER A 377 -6.68 -14.09 15.43
CA SER A 377 -7.99 -13.44 15.45
C SER A 377 -8.35 -12.83 14.10
N TYR A 378 -9.63 -12.88 13.74
CA TYR A 378 -10.21 -12.17 12.59
C TYR A 378 -9.60 -12.51 11.23
N ARG A 379 -9.12 -13.74 11.08
CA ARG A 379 -8.51 -14.24 9.85
C ARG A 379 -9.24 -15.49 9.39
N THR A 380 -9.52 -15.56 8.09
CA THR A 380 -10.16 -16.74 7.51
C THR A 380 -9.26 -17.96 7.70
N GLY A 381 -9.84 -19.07 8.15
CA GLY A 381 -9.11 -20.32 8.38
C GLY A 381 -8.22 -20.33 9.63
N ARG A 382 -8.34 -19.33 10.52
CA ARG A 382 -7.66 -19.31 11.82
C ARG A 382 -8.65 -19.20 12.96
N ASP A 383 -8.36 -19.90 14.06
CA ASP A 383 -9.22 -19.94 15.24
C ASP A 383 -8.41 -19.93 16.55
N TYR A 384 -9.13 -19.81 17.67
CA TYR A 384 -8.53 -19.81 19.00
C TYR A 384 -7.97 -21.18 19.41
N HIS A 385 -8.42 -22.28 18.79
CA HIS A 385 -7.83 -23.59 19.02
C HIS A 385 -6.42 -23.68 18.42
N MET A 386 -6.17 -23.03 17.28
CA MET A 386 -4.82 -22.90 16.72
C MET A 386 -3.90 -22.14 17.67
N ALA A 387 -4.37 -21.04 18.26
CA ALA A 387 -3.60 -20.29 19.26
C ALA A 387 -3.26 -21.17 20.47
N ALA A 388 -4.24 -21.92 21.00
CA ALA A 388 -4.02 -22.86 22.11
C ALA A 388 -3.03 -23.98 21.76
N ARG A 389 -3.07 -24.50 20.52
CA ARG A 389 -2.09 -25.49 20.03
C ARG A 389 -0.68 -24.91 19.94
N GLU A 390 -0.54 -23.69 19.43
CA GLU A 390 0.78 -23.02 19.35
C GLU A 390 1.31 -22.71 20.75
N LEU A 391 0.47 -22.29 21.70
CA LEU A 391 0.85 -22.12 23.11
C LEU A 391 1.38 -23.42 23.71
N LYS A 392 0.64 -24.53 23.56
CA LYS A 392 1.06 -25.85 24.04
C LYS A 392 2.41 -26.26 23.44
N LYS A 393 2.63 -25.99 22.15
CA LYS A 393 3.88 -26.27 21.46
C LYS A 393 5.05 -25.45 22.01
N HIS A 394 4.86 -24.16 22.29
CA HIS A 394 5.89 -23.36 22.95
C HIS A 394 6.18 -23.86 24.37
N TYR A 395 5.14 -24.17 25.14
CA TYR A 395 5.30 -24.76 26.47
C TYR A 395 6.14 -26.06 26.43
N THR A 396 5.84 -26.99 25.51
CA THR A 396 6.62 -28.22 25.34
C THR A 396 8.06 -28.00 24.88
N LYS A 397 8.40 -26.80 24.38
CA LYS A 397 9.76 -26.42 24.00
C LYS A 397 10.52 -25.72 25.14
N GLY A 398 9.96 -25.67 26.35
CA GLY A 398 10.58 -25.07 27.53
C GLY A 398 10.18 -23.62 27.82
N PHE A 399 9.20 -23.06 27.10
CA PHE A 399 8.66 -21.73 27.42
C PHE A 399 7.58 -21.86 28.51
N GLU A 400 8.01 -21.94 29.77
CA GLU A 400 7.14 -22.22 30.93
C GLU A 400 6.43 -20.99 31.51
N HIS A 401 6.90 -19.79 31.17
CA HIS A 401 6.33 -18.53 31.64
C HIS A 401 5.69 -17.74 30.51
N ALA A 402 4.57 -17.07 30.80
CA ALA A 402 3.84 -16.23 29.86
C ALA A 402 3.47 -14.89 30.49
N ILE A 403 3.49 -13.83 29.67
CA ILE A 403 2.97 -12.52 30.03
C ILE A 403 1.61 -12.37 29.36
N LYS A 404 0.55 -12.21 30.17
CA LYS A 404 -0.77 -11.88 29.68
C LYS A 404 -0.91 -10.35 29.62
N ALA A 405 -1.05 -9.81 28.41
CA ALA A 405 -1.30 -8.40 28.17
C ALA A 405 -2.64 -8.21 27.47
N ASP A 406 -3.30 -7.08 27.74
CA ASP A 406 -4.54 -6.66 27.08
C ASP A 406 -4.47 -5.15 26.82
N ILE A 407 -4.99 -4.70 25.67
CA ILE A 407 -5.01 -3.28 25.31
C ILE A 407 -6.39 -2.72 25.63
N SER A 408 -6.42 -1.83 26.62
CA SER A 408 -7.66 -1.16 27.02
C SER A 408 -8.29 -0.42 25.85
N ALA A 409 -9.60 -0.63 25.64
CA ALA A 409 -10.39 0.03 24.59
C ALA A 409 -9.70 0.01 23.21
N PHE A 410 -9.08 -1.12 22.84
CA PHE A 410 -8.19 -1.22 21.69
C PHE A 410 -8.74 -0.57 20.41
N PHE A 411 -9.93 -0.94 19.94
CA PHE A 411 -10.53 -0.35 18.73
C PHE A 411 -10.67 1.17 18.85
N ASP A 412 -11.17 1.66 19.99
CA ASP A 412 -11.40 3.09 20.23
C ASP A 412 -10.08 3.88 20.31
N SER A 413 -8.96 3.20 20.63
CA SER A 413 -7.62 3.79 20.78
C SER A 413 -6.81 3.92 19.48
N ILE A 414 -7.21 3.25 18.39
CA ILE A 414 -6.42 3.21 17.15
C ILE A 414 -6.45 4.58 16.44
N PRO A 415 -5.29 5.25 16.23
CA PRO A 415 -5.25 6.55 15.56
C PRO A 415 -5.53 6.40 14.05
N GLN A 416 -6.69 6.88 13.61
CA GLN A 416 -7.12 6.76 12.22
C GLN A 416 -6.18 7.45 11.23
N LYS A 417 -5.54 8.57 11.62
CA LYS A 417 -4.55 9.26 10.79
C LYS A 417 -3.36 8.35 10.44
N MET A 418 -2.87 7.56 11.40
CA MET A 418 -1.78 6.61 11.17
C MET A 418 -2.23 5.48 10.25
N LEU A 419 -3.44 4.97 10.44
CA LEU A 419 -3.99 3.94 9.57
C LEU A 419 -4.20 4.46 8.13
N HIS A 420 -4.66 5.71 7.96
CA HIS A 420 -4.79 6.34 6.65
C HIS A 420 -3.43 6.49 5.94
N LEU A 421 -2.39 6.93 6.66
CA LEU A 421 -1.02 6.98 6.13
C LEU A 421 -0.53 5.60 5.68
N LEU A 422 -0.80 4.57 6.48
CA LEU A 422 -0.43 3.19 6.16
C LEU A 422 -1.15 2.69 4.90
N LEU A 423 -2.47 2.86 4.83
CA LEU A 423 -3.29 2.42 3.68
C LEU A 423 -2.89 3.13 2.39
N ASN A 424 -2.57 4.43 2.43
CA ASN A 424 -2.10 5.17 1.25
C ASN A 424 -0.78 4.62 0.68
N GLY A 425 0.11 4.11 1.55
CA GLY A 425 1.33 3.44 1.08
C GLY A 425 1.05 2.04 0.52
N LEU A 426 0.13 1.29 1.14
CA LEU A 426 -0.21 -0.07 0.73
C LEU A 426 -0.99 -0.13 -0.58
N PHE A 427 -1.95 0.77 -0.76
CA PHE A 427 -2.87 0.79 -1.89
C PHE A 427 -2.67 2.08 -2.69
N TYR A 428 -1.46 2.21 -3.24
CA TYR A 428 -1.03 3.41 -3.96
C TYR A 428 -1.99 3.78 -5.10
N HIS A 429 -2.56 4.99 -5.01
CA HIS A 429 -3.56 5.53 -5.92
C HIS A 429 -4.85 4.73 -6.10
N ASP A 430 -4.97 3.52 -5.56
CA ASP A 430 -6.20 2.74 -5.65
C ASP A 430 -7.28 3.39 -4.76
N GLN A 431 -8.43 3.67 -5.37
CA GLN A 431 -9.57 4.31 -4.73
C GLN A 431 -10.17 3.49 -3.58
N ILE A 432 -9.73 2.25 -3.37
CA ILE A 432 -10.07 1.46 -2.20
C ILE A 432 -9.70 2.18 -0.90
N THR A 433 -8.61 2.95 -0.87
CA THR A 433 -8.20 3.69 0.34
C THR A 433 -9.20 4.78 0.70
N THR A 434 -9.67 5.53 -0.30
CA THR A 434 -10.72 6.53 -0.12
C THR A 434 -12.01 5.85 0.34
N LEU A 435 -12.41 4.75 -0.31
CA LEU A 435 -13.61 4.02 0.05
C LEU A 435 -13.56 3.50 1.50
N ILE A 436 -12.43 2.92 1.93
CA ILE A 436 -12.22 2.51 3.32
C ILE A 436 -12.30 3.71 4.27
N SER A 437 -11.64 4.82 3.90
CA SER A 437 -11.59 6.03 4.72
C SER A 437 -12.98 6.62 4.94
N ASP A 438 -13.77 6.74 3.88
CA ASP A 438 -15.12 7.31 3.92
C ASP A 438 -16.09 6.44 4.72
N ASN A 439 -15.89 5.11 4.72
CA ASN A 439 -16.79 4.16 5.39
C ASN A 439 -16.42 3.82 6.85
N ILE A 440 -15.18 4.05 7.26
CA ILE A 440 -14.68 3.61 8.57
C ILE A 440 -13.97 4.73 9.31
N LEU A 441 -13.14 5.49 8.60
CA LEU A 441 -12.26 6.50 9.18
C LEU A 441 -12.92 7.89 9.27
N ALA A 442 -14.25 7.95 9.11
CA ALA A 442 -15.03 9.17 9.32
C ALA A 442 -15.42 9.39 10.80
N SER A 443 -15.31 8.36 11.66
CA SER A 443 -15.62 8.51 13.09
C SER A 443 -14.48 9.21 13.84
N LYS A 444 -14.75 10.23 14.66
CA LYS A 444 -13.68 11.03 15.30
C LYS A 444 -12.68 10.24 16.17
N ASN A 445 -13.07 9.07 16.70
CA ASN A 445 -12.26 8.30 17.65
C ASN A 445 -12.24 6.81 17.27
N GLY A 446 -11.06 6.27 16.96
CA GLY A 446 -10.84 4.82 16.81
C GLY A 446 -11.54 4.15 15.63
N LEU A 447 -11.46 2.83 15.58
CA LEU A 447 -12.19 2.00 14.62
C LEU A 447 -13.59 1.65 15.16
N PRO A 448 -14.66 1.80 14.36
CA PRO A 448 -16.02 1.51 14.80
C PRO A 448 -16.22 0.03 15.12
N GLN A 449 -16.58 -0.26 16.37
CA GLN A 449 -16.96 -1.60 16.82
C GLN A 449 -18.24 -2.07 16.11
N GLY A 450 -18.22 -3.27 15.51
CA GLY A 450 -19.33 -3.82 14.73
C GLY A 450 -19.21 -3.60 13.22
N ASN A 451 -18.31 -2.71 12.77
CA ASN A 451 -18.00 -2.59 11.35
C ASN A 451 -17.17 -3.80 10.87
N PRO A 452 -17.54 -4.49 9.78
CA PRO A 452 -16.85 -5.69 9.29
C PRO A 452 -15.37 -5.51 8.95
N LEU A 453 -14.93 -4.30 8.62
CA LEU A 453 -13.56 -3.99 8.21
C LEU A 453 -12.65 -3.67 9.41
N SER A 454 -13.21 -3.20 10.52
CA SER A 454 -12.45 -2.82 11.72
C SER A 454 -11.53 -3.93 12.24
N PRO A 455 -11.94 -5.22 12.31
CA PRO A 455 -11.09 -6.28 12.84
C PRO A 455 -9.78 -6.49 12.04
N ILE A 456 -9.85 -6.58 10.70
CA ILE A 456 -8.64 -6.78 9.88
C ILE A 456 -7.73 -5.55 9.89
N LEU A 457 -8.31 -4.35 9.90
CA LEU A 457 -7.55 -3.09 10.00
C LEU A 457 -6.85 -2.96 11.36
N SER A 458 -7.47 -3.46 12.43
CA SER A 458 -6.86 -3.46 13.76
C SER A 458 -5.66 -4.42 13.85
N ASN A 459 -5.75 -5.60 13.21
CA ASN A 459 -4.63 -6.53 13.08
C ASN A 459 -3.49 -5.90 12.26
N LEU A 460 -3.82 -5.22 11.16
CA LEU A 460 -2.83 -4.52 10.34
C LEU A 460 -2.08 -3.44 11.15
N PHE A 461 -2.80 -2.68 11.97
CA PHE A 461 -2.19 -1.66 12.84
C PHE A 461 -1.23 -2.25 13.88
N LEU A 462 -1.51 -3.45 14.41
CA LEU A 462 -0.62 -4.15 15.36
C LEU A 462 0.53 -4.90 14.70
N GLN A 463 0.53 -5.07 13.38
CA GLN A 463 1.56 -5.81 12.68
C GLN A 463 3.00 -5.35 13.00
N PRO A 464 3.31 -4.04 13.11
CA PRO A 464 4.64 -3.59 13.50
C PRO A 464 5.03 -4.06 14.90
N PHE A 465 4.10 -4.00 15.85
CA PHE A 465 4.29 -4.52 17.20
C PHE A 465 4.57 -6.03 17.17
N ASP A 466 3.79 -6.79 16.40
CA ASP A 466 3.98 -8.23 16.25
C ASP A 466 5.39 -8.58 15.75
N HIS A 467 5.88 -7.86 14.75
CA HIS A 467 7.23 -8.02 14.20
C HIS A 467 8.30 -7.63 15.21
N TYR A 468 8.10 -6.53 15.94
CA TYR A 468 9.04 -6.06 16.95
C TYR A 468 9.19 -7.07 18.08
N ILE A 469 8.10 -7.56 18.65
CA ILE A 469 8.12 -8.56 19.73
C ILE A 469 8.82 -9.85 19.26
N LYS A 470 8.50 -10.32 18.05
CA LYS A 470 9.19 -11.47 17.44
C LYS A 470 10.69 -11.22 17.24
N SER A 471 11.08 -10.01 16.84
CA SER A 471 12.50 -9.64 16.65
C SER A 471 13.30 -9.64 17.96
N LYS A 472 12.61 -9.45 19.09
CA LYS A 472 13.18 -9.54 20.44
C LYS A 472 13.24 -10.97 20.99
N GLY A 473 12.85 -11.97 20.20
CA GLY A 473 12.88 -13.38 20.58
C GLY A 473 11.65 -13.87 21.36
N TRP A 474 10.63 -13.03 21.51
CA TRP A 474 9.38 -13.42 22.15
C TRP A 474 8.45 -14.15 21.18
N HIS A 475 7.59 -15.01 21.74
CA HIS A 475 6.59 -15.76 20.99
C HIS A 475 5.19 -15.24 21.32
N LEU A 476 4.58 -14.56 20.36
CA LEU A 476 3.20 -14.10 20.45
C LEU A 476 2.23 -15.24 20.16
N ILE A 477 1.13 -15.26 20.91
CA ILE A 477 0.02 -16.22 20.80
C ILE A 477 -1.30 -15.48 20.75
#